data_AF-A0A3D0JLH7-F1
#
_entry.id   AF-A0A3D0JLH7-F1
#
_cell.length_a   1.000
_cell.length_b   1.000
_cell.length_c   1.000
_cell.angle_alpha   90.00
_cell.angle_beta   90.00
_cell.angle_gamma   90.00
#
_symmetry.space_group_name_H-M   'P 1'
#
loop_
_entity.id
_entity.type
_entity.pdbx_description
1 polymer ?
#
loop_
_entity_poly.entity_id
_entity_poly.type
_entity_poly.pdbx_seq_one_letter_code
_entity_poly.pdbx_strand_id
1 'polypeptide(L)'
;MFAELCCTSNFTFLTGASHPEEYVTRAHSLGYAGLGLTDEASVSGAVRAHLASQTLNLPLIHGARFRLDDQLELTLLAPSRNAWGELGQLISLARRRSPKGSYQLTRRDFIGQTDTLLCLWHPNPQSLDWTTQLESLSYAFRGRLWITAHLPESGHQAEFAERIDLAAFEWNLPVVASQRPIMHVRQRLKLQHTLTAIRLGAPILEIADQLERSSERTLMDHQGLLQRYPKPWLHESLNILDRFDFSLADLRYEYPKEICPPQYSDEHIFLKDLVLEGANQRWPNGIPPDISQLIEKELSLIQEMKYACYFLTVHDIVAFARSQGILCQGRGSAANSVVCYCLFITEVDPSRVSVLFERFVSKERNEPPDIDVDFEHHRRDEVIQYIYRKYSKERAALAAAVITYKKRSAIRDVGKALNLPLDLIEALSGSLAWWDKKDAMLDRFAELGINPQGPQIRLLTELVTDIVGFPRHLTQHVGGFVISQGPLSELCPIENTAMEDRTCMQWDKDDIDALG
;
A
#
# COMPACT_ATOMS: atom_id res chain seq x y z
N MET A 1 19.22 -20.40 -11.62
CA MET A 1 18.01 -19.82 -10.98
C MET A 1 18.46 -18.71 -10.05
N PHE A 2 17.64 -17.68 -9.88
CA PHE A 2 17.94 -16.49 -9.09
C PHE A 2 16.62 -15.87 -8.61
N ALA A 3 16.62 -15.26 -7.43
CA ALA A 3 15.53 -14.43 -6.95
C ALA A 3 16.04 -13.00 -6.72
N GLU A 4 15.37 -11.99 -7.28
CA GLU A 4 15.69 -10.60 -6.94
C GLU A 4 14.98 -10.24 -5.65
N LEU A 5 15.69 -9.64 -4.68
CA LEU A 5 15.15 -9.41 -3.33
C LEU A 5 14.82 -7.94 -3.05
N CYS A 6 15.31 -7.00 -3.87
CA CYS A 6 15.30 -5.57 -3.54
C CYS A 6 14.64 -4.68 -4.61
N CYS A 7 13.49 -5.07 -5.17
CA CYS A 7 12.80 -4.24 -6.17
C CYS A 7 12.13 -3.02 -5.52
N THR A 8 12.28 -1.86 -6.18
CA THR A 8 11.57 -0.63 -5.83
C THR A 8 10.52 -0.33 -6.89
N SER A 9 9.25 -0.24 -6.48
CA SER A 9 8.13 0.10 -7.35
C SER A 9 7.82 1.60 -7.35
N ASN A 10 6.85 1.99 -8.16
CA ASN A 10 6.32 3.35 -8.17
C ASN A 10 5.59 3.75 -6.88
N PHE A 11 5.38 2.83 -5.93
CA PHE A 11 4.93 3.14 -4.57
C PHE A 11 6.04 3.71 -3.67
N THR A 12 7.30 3.60 -4.09
CA THR A 12 8.30 4.62 -3.74
C THR A 12 8.11 5.81 -4.67
N PHE A 13 7.23 6.72 -4.26
CA PHE A 13 6.74 7.81 -5.13
C PHE A 13 7.87 8.59 -5.79
N LEU A 14 7.66 8.88 -7.08
CA LEU A 14 8.58 9.63 -7.94
C LEU A 14 10.01 9.06 -7.96
N THR A 15 10.17 7.76 -7.68
CA THR A 15 11.47 7.08 -7.63
C THR A 15 11.46 5.81 -8.47
N GLY A 16 10.57 4.86 -8.16
CA GLY A 16 10.40 3.67 -8.99
C GLY A 16 9.61 3.99 -10.25
N ALA A 17 10.11 3.53 -11.39
CA ALA A 17 9.57 3.76 -12.72
C ALA A 17 8.77 2.56 -13.24
N SER A 18 8.22 1.73 -12.35
CA SER A 18 7.46 0.52 -12.71
C SER A 18 6.44 0.14 -11.66
N HIS A 19 5.31 -0.37 -12.12
CA HIS A 19 4.26 -0.93 -11.28
C HIS A 19 4.71 -2.27 -10.65
N PRO A 20 4.18 -2.64 -9.47
CA PRO A 20 4.43 -3.94 -8.86
C PRO A 20 4.17 -5.13 -9.81
N GLU A 21 3.07 -5.10 -10.55
CA GLU A 21 2.62 -6.14 -11.48
C GLU A 21 3.55 -6.29 -12.69
N GLU A 22 4.14 -5.18 -13.16
CA GLU A 22 5.13 -5.20 -14.25
C GLU A 22 6.40 -5.94 -13.83
N TYR A 23 6.84 -5.79 -12.58
CA TYR A 23 7.98 -6.54 -12.06
C TYR A 23 7.70 -8.02 -11.97
N VAL A 24 6.53 -8.42 -11.43
CA VAL A 24 6.15 -9.83 -11.34
C VAL A 24 6.12 -10.47 -12.72
N THR A 25 5.44 -9.82 -13.67
CA THR A 25 5.33 -10.28 -15.07
C THR A 25 6.72 -10.41 -15.71
N ARG A 26 7.58 -9.42 -15.50
CA ARG A 26 8.93 -9.42 -16.05
C ARG A 26 9.81 -10.51 -15.44
N ALA A 27 9.81 -10.66 -14.12
CA ALA A 27 10.56 -11.68 -13.40
C ALA A 27 10.15 -13.10 -13.85
N HIS A 28 8.83 -13.34 -13.95
CA HIS A 28 8.30 -14.59 -14.48
C HIS A 28 8.79 -14.85 -15.92
N SER A 29 8.70 -13.86 -16.81
CA SER A 29 9.16 -13.98 -18.20
C SER A 29 10.66 -14.28 -18.34
N LEU A 30 11.46 -13.90 -17.36
CA LEU A 30 12.91 -14.13 -17.30
C LEU A 30 13.29 -15.44 -16.58
N GLY A 31 12.31 -16.18 -16.05
CA GLY A 31 12.56 -17.44 -15.34
C GLY A 31 13.17 -17.26 -13.95
N TYR A 32 12.81 -16.19 -13.25
CA TYR A 32 13.23 -15.96 -11.86
C TYR A 32 12.55 -16.97 -10.93
N ALA A 33 13.25 -17.37 -9.87
CA ALA A 33 12.70 -18.27 -8.85
C ALA A 33 11.78 -17.54 -7.87
N GLY A 34 11.96 -16.23 -7.70
CA GLY A 34 11.14 -15.38 -6.84
C GLY A 34 11.46 -13.91 -7.03
N LEU A 35 10.64 -13.05 -6.44
CA LEU A 35 10.76 -11.60 -6.54
C LEU A 35 10.44 -10.93 -5.20
N GLY A 36 11.29 -10.03 -4.75
CA GLY A 36 11.08 -9.18 -3.59
C GLY A 36 10.63 -7.79 -3.97
N LEU A 37 9.52 -7.33 -3.40
CA LEU A 37 9.04 -5.95 -3.49
C LEU A 37 9.36 -5.22 -2.18
N THR A 38 10.24 -4.23 -2.24
CA THR A 38 10.82 -3.57 -1.06
C THR A 38 10.84 -2.06 -1.25
N ASP A 39 9.65 -1.47 -1.29
CA ASP A 39 9.48 -0.02 -1.38
C ASP A 39 10.02 0.70 -0.13
N GLU A 40 10.33 1.99 -0.28
CA GLU A 40 10.99 2.75 0.77
C GLU A 40 10.04 3.10 1.92
N ALA A 41 10.27 2.48 3.08
CA ALA A 41 9.42 2.56 4.27
C ALA A 41 7.92 2.50 3.93
N SER A 42 7.56 1.56 3.05
CA SER A 42 6.21 1.39 2.52
C SER A 42 5.95 -0.05 2.05
N VAL A 43 4.71 -0.49 2.22
CA VAL A 43 4.16 -1.73 1.63
C VAL A 43 2.92 -1.46 0.77
N SER A 44 2.69 -0.22 0.35
CA SER A 44 1.50 0.16 -0.44
C SER A 44 1.35 -0.61 -1.76
N GLY A 45 2.46 -1.03 -2.37
CA GLY A 45 2.44 -1.83 -3.61
C GLY A 45 2.30 -3.33 -3.40
N ALA A 46 2.27 -3.82 -2.15
CA ALA A 46 2.42 -5.23 -1.83
C ALA A 46 1.23 -6.09 -2.31
N VAL A 47 -0.01 -5.61 -2.12
CA VAL A 47 -1.23 -6.34 -2.54
C VAL A 47 -1.27 -6.50 -4.06
N ARG A 48 -0.98 -5.42 -4.79
CA ARG A 48 -0.89 -5.43 -6.26
C ARG A 48 0.13 -6.46 -6.78
N ALA A 49 1.33 -6.49 -6.21
CA ALA A 49 2.30 -7.54 -6.54
C ALA A 49 1.79 -8.93 -6.17
N HIS A 50 1.15 -9.08 -5.00
CA HIS A 50 0.64 -10.35 -4.50
C HIS A 50 -0.40 -10.97 -5.44
N LEU A 51 -1.37 -10.19 -5.92
CA LEU A 51 -2.38 -10.66 -6.86
C LEU A 51 -1.77 -11.08 -8.20
N ALA A 52 -0.81 -10.30 -8.71
CA ALA A 52 -0.08 -10.65 -9.93
C ALA A 52 0.77 -11.93 -9.73
N SER A 53 1.39 -12.09 -8.55
CA SER A 53 2.26 -13.23 -8.26
C SER A 53 1.48 -14.52 -8.09
N GLN A 54 0.29 -14.48 -7.49
CA GLN A 54 -0.65 -15.60 -7.44
C GLN A 54 -1.06 -16.05 -8.85
N THR A 55 -1.39 -15.11 -9.73
CA THR A 55 -1.80 -15.42 -11.11
C THR A 55 -0.69 -16.14 -11.89
N LEU A 56 0.57 -15.76 -11.66
CA LEU A 56 1.73 -16.31 -12.38
C LEU A 56 2.48 -17.41 -11.59
N ASN A 57 1.99 -17.79 -10.41
CA ASN A 57 2.64 -18.71 -9.48
C ASN A 57 4.13 -18.38 -9.22
N LEU A 58 4.46 -17.10 -9.10
CA LEU A 58 5.82 -16.65 -8.77
C LEU A 58 5.91 -16.40 -7.26
N PRO A 59 6.85 -17.03 -6.52
CA PRO A 59 7.11 -16.70 -5.13
C PRO A 59 7.41 -15.21 -4.94
N LEU A 60 6.67 -14.57 -4.04
CA LEU A 60 6.80 -13.15 -3.74
C LEU A 60 7.35 -12.97 -2.33
N ILE A 61 8.40 -12.16 -2.22
CA ILE A 61 9.04 -11.75 -0.99
C ILE A 61 8.55 -10.35 -0.63
N HIS A 62 8.11 -10.21 0.62
CA HIS A 62 7.65 -8.93 1.14
C HIS A 62 8.73 -8.30 2.02
N GLY A 63 8.92 -6.99 1.88
CA GLY A 63 9.88 -6.23 2.68
C GLY A 63 9.75 -4.73 2.48
N ALA A 64 10.66 -3.98 3.09
CA ALA A 64 10.78 -2.55 2.86
C ALA A 64 12.25 -2.10 2.95
N ARG A 65 12.59 -1.08 2.18
CA ARG A 65 13.90 -0.43 2.23
C ARG A 65 13.87 0.74 3.21
N PHE A 66 14.98 0.93 3.93
CA PHE A 66 15.16 2.03 4.86
C PHE A 66 16.50 2.72 4.64
N ARG A 67 16.50 4.03 4.87
CA ARG A 67 17.69 4.88 4.91
C ARG A 67 17.70 5.64 6.23
N LEU A 68 18.87 5.74 6.82
CA LEU A 68 19.10 6.51 8.03
C LEU A 68 20.06 7.67 7.72
N ASP A 69 20.07 8.67 8.61
CA ASP A 69 20.82 9.92 8.45
C ASP A 69 22.34 9.71 8.32
N ASP A 70 22.88 8.60 8.84
CA ASP A 70 24.30 8.23 8.80
C ASP A 70 24.70 7.44 7.55
N GLN A 71 23.95 7.60 6.45
CA GLN A 71 24.16 6.90 5.18
C GLN A 71 24.03 5.37 5.28
N LEU A 72 23.42 4.86 6.36
CA LEU A 72 23.07 3.46 6.48
C LEU A 72 21.84 3.18 5.62
N GLU A 73 22.00 2.31 4.63
CA GLU A 73 20.91 1.82 3.80
C GLU A 73 20.77 0.30 3.97
N LEU A 74 19.55 -0.16 4.17
CA LEU A 74 19.25 -1.58 4.34
C LEU A 74 17.86 -1.91 3.81
N THR A 75 17.64 -3.18 3.49
CA THR A 75 16.32 -3.74 3.18
C THR A 75 15.99 -4.78 4.24
N LEU A 76 14.81 -4.67 4.85
CA LEU A 76 14.29 -5.68 5.78
C LEU A 76 13.24 -6.52 5.06
N LEU A 77 13.37 -7.84 5.15
CA LEU A 77 12.42 -8.79 4.57
C LEU A 77 11.65 -9.52 5.66
N ALA A 78 10.38 -9.81 5.38
CA ALA A 78 9.44 -10.48 6.28
C ALA A 78 9.22 -11.94 5.83
N PRO A 79 10.02 -12.91 6.33
CA PRO A 79 9.89 -14.31 5.93
C PRO A 79 8.63 -15.00 6.46
N SER A 80 8.06 -14.49 7.56
CA SER A 80 6.92 -15.08 8.28
C SER A 80 5.86 -14.02 8.64
N ARG A 81 4.67 -14.48 9.07
CA ARG A 81 3.60 -13.58 9.56
C ARG A 81 4.02 -12.70 10.75
N ASN A 82 4.87 -13.21 11.64
CA ASN A 82 5.39 -12.42 12.77
C ASN A 82 6.33 -11.33 12.27
N ALA A 83 7.21 -11.67 11.33
CA ALA A 83 8.13 -10.73 10.70
C ALA A 83 7.38 -9.63 9.93
N TRP A 84 6.26 -9.97 9.27
CA TRP A 84 5.39 -8.96 8.66
C TRP A 84 4.84 -7.97 9.69
N GLY A 85 4.42 -8.47 10.87
CA GLY A 85 3.96 -7.63 11.97
C GLY A 85 5.05 -6.68 12.49
N GLU A 86 6.25 -7.20 12.71
CA GLU A 86 7.44 -6.41 13.08
C GLU A 86 7.77 -5.33 12.04
N LEU A 87 7.73 -5.69 10.75
CA LEU A 87 7.96 -4.75 9.64
C LEU A 87 6.92 -3.62 9.68
N GLY A 88 5.65 -3.98 9.84
CA GLY A 88 4.56 -3.01 9.85
C GLY A 88 4.59 -2.07 11.05
N GLN A 89 4.94 -2.58 12.22
CA GLN A 89 5.19 -1.78 13.43
C GLN A 89 6.38 -0.84 13.24
N LEU A 90 7.51 -1.31 12.69
CA LEU A 90 8.69 -0.49 12.44
C LEU A 90 8.42 0.65 11.45
N ILE A 91 7.72 0.37 10.34
CA ILE A 91 7.32 1.40 9.37
C ILE A 91 6.40 2.42 10.05
N SER A 92 5.43 1.94 10.84
CA SER A 92 4.50 2.80 11.56
C SER A 92 5.21 3.71 12.56
N LEU A 93 6.15 3.17 13.33
CA LEU A 93 7.01 3.94 14.23
C LEU A 93 7.76 5.02 13.46
N ALA A 94 8.45 4.64 12.38
CA ALA A 94 9.27 5.56 11.60
C ALA A 94 8.46 6.72 11.01
N ARG A 95 7.29 6.42 10.44
CA ARG A 95 6.40 7.38 9.78
C ARG A 95 5.67 8.26 10.78
N ARG A 96 5.20 7.72 11.91
CA ARG A 96 4.44 8.49 12.91
C ARG A 96 5.29 9.46 13.72
N ARG A 97 6.61 9.25 13.79
CA ARG A 97 7.58 10.17 14.40
C ARG A 97 7.92 11.36 13.50
N SER A 98 7.49 11.35 12.24
CA SER A 98 7.84 12.35 11.25
C SER A 98 6.60 13.03 10.66
N PRO A 99 6.75 14.22 10.05
CA PRO A 99 5.72 14.81 9.22
C PRO A 99 5.31 13.88 8.07
N LYS A 100 4.08 14.04 7.58
CA LYS A 100 3.58 13.23 6.46
C LYS A 100 4.53 13.30 5.25
N GLY A 101 4.88 12.14 4.70
CA GLY A 101 5.75 12.00 3.54
C GLY A 101 7.22 11.72 3.87
N SER A 102 7.66 11.94 5.11
CA SER A 102 9.00 11.55 5.58
C SER A 102 8.92 10.41 6.61
N TYR A 103 10.07 9.88 7.00
CA TYR A 103 10.23 8.94 8.09
C TYR A 103 11.61 9.15 8.70
N GLN A 104 11.77 8.76 9.95
CA GLN A 104 13.08 8.73 10.60
C GLN A 104 13.24 7.41 11.32
N LEU A 105 14.43 6.82 11.24
CA LEU A 105 14.86 5.66 12.01
C LEU A 105 16.23 5.90 12.64
N THR A 106 16.45 5.27 13.78
CA THR A 106 17.72 5.21 14.48
C THR A 106 18.12 3.75 14.63
N ARG A 107 19.42 3.50 14.81
CA ARG A 107 19.93 2.12 14.99
C ARG A 107 19.31 1.41 16.21
N ARG A 108 18.83 2.15 17.20
CA ARG A 108 18.17 1.60 18.40
C ARG A 108 16.80 1.01 18.09
N ASP A 109 16.13 1.49 17.03
CA ASP A 109 14.80 1.02 16.65
C ASP A 109 14.82 -0.43 16.12
N PHE A 110 16.00 -0.96 15.77
CA PHE A 110 16.19 -2.36 15.36
C PHE A 110 16.39 -3.33 16.53
N ILE A 111 16.53 -2.84 17.77
CA ILE A 111 16.82 -3.71 18.91
C ILE A 111 15.50 -4.12 19.58
N GLY A 112 15.17 -5.41 19.58
CA GLY A 112 14.00 -5.97 20.26
C GLY A 112 12.66 -5.72 19.57
N GLN A 113 12.66 -5.21 18.33
CA GLN A 113 11.46 -4.96 17.50
C GLN A 113 11.58 -5.59 16.11
N THR A 114 12.71 -6.20 15.77
CA THR A 114 13.01 -6.75 14.44
C THR A 114 13.68 -8.13 14.54
N ASP A 115 13.23 -8.94 15.49
CA ASP A 115 13.88 -10.19 15.89
C ASP A 115 13.67 -11.32 14.88
N THR A 116 12.64 -11.23 14.02
CA THR A 116 12.33 -12.23 12.99
C THR A 116 12.54 -11.73 11.56
N LEU A 117 12.81 -10.44 11.36
CA LEU A 117 13.15 -9.87 10.05
C LEU A 117 14.51 -10.37 9.51
N LEU A 118 14.65 -10.45 8.19
CA LEU A 118 15.96 -10.67 7.55
C LEU A 118 16.52 -9.33 7.07
N CYS A 119 17.80 -9.06 7.31
CA CYS A 119 18.42 -7.78 6.98
C CYS A 119 19.41 -7.92 5.84
N LEU A 120 19.15 -7.18 4.77
CA LEU A 120 20.02 -7.02 3.62
C LEU A 120 20.67 -5.64 3.70
N TRP A 121 21.91 -5.56 4.16
CA TRP A 121 22.65 -4.30 4.24
C TRP A 121 23.17 -3.89 2.86
N HIS A 122 23.06 -2.61 2.52
CA HIS A 122 23.55 -2.04 1.26
C HIS A 122 24.82 -1.22 1.52
N PRO A 123 26.02 -1.77 1.26
CA PRO A 123 27.26 -1.02 1.42
C PRO A 123 27.28 0.21 0.51
N ASN A 124 27.65 1.37 1.08
CA ASN A 124 27.89 2.57 0.29
C ASN A 124 29.25 2.44 -0.41
N PRO A 125 29.31 2.42 -1.76
CA PRO A 125 30.56 2.28 -2.50
C PRO A 125 31.55 3.43 -2.24
N GLN A 126 31.06 4.61 -1.86
CA GLN A 126 31.87 5.79 -1.59
C GLN A 126 32.51 5.80 -0.19
N SER A 127 31.96 5.05 0.76
CA SER A 127 32.57 4.95 2.10
C SER A 127 33.69 3.92 2.07
N LEU A 128 34.84 4.22 2.67
CA LEU A 128 35.98 3.29 2.79
C LEU A 128 35.91 2.42 4.05
N ASP A 129 35.21 2.89 5.08
CA ASP A 129 35.05 2.19 6.36
C ASP A 129 33.57 1.89 6.60
N TRP A 130 33.28 0.63 6.92
CA TRP A 130 31.95 0.12 7.23
C TRP A 130 31.85 -0.47 8.64
N THR A 131 32.93 -0.42 9.42
CA THR A 131 33.06 -1.07 10.74
C THR A 131 31.90 -0.72 11.66
N THR A 132 31.62 0.57 11.85
CA THR A 132 30.56 1.04 12.74
C THR A 132 29.18 0.57 12.28
N GLN A 133 28.92 0.51 10.96
CA GLN A 133 27.63 0.03 10.43
C GLN A 133 27.48 -1.47 10.69
N LEU A 134 28.49 -2.25 10.30
CA LEU A 134 28.54 -3.70 10.44
C LEU A 134 28.47 -4.15 11.90
N GLU A 135 29.15 -3.47 12.82
CA GLU A 135 29.07 -3.76 14.26
C GLU A 135 27.62 -3.64 14.77
N SER A 136 26.97 -2.51 14.46
CA SER A 136 25.60 -2.27 14.93
C SER A 136 24.57 -3.22 14.30
N LEU A 137 24.73 -3.53 13.02
CA LEU A 137 23.83 -4.46 12.32
C LEU A 137 24.05 -5.90 12.74
N SER A 138 25.30 -6.33 12.94
CA SER A 138 25.63 -7.68 13.40
C SER A 138 25.09 -7.95 14.80
N TYR A 139 25.05 -6.91 15.63
CA TYR A 139 24.40 -6.96 16.94
C TYR A 139 22.87 -7.13 16.81
N ALA A 140 22.20 -6.33 15.99
CA ALA A 140 20.74 -6.35 15.85
C ALA A 140 20.20 -7.56 15.06
N PHE A 141 20.95 -8.04 14.07
CA PHE A 141 20.52 -9.06 13.10
C PHE A 141 21.41 -10.30 13.11
N ARG A 142 21.82 -10.75 14.30
CA ARG A 142 22.70 -11.92 14.45
C ARG A 142 22.13 -13.17 13.76
N GLY A 143 22.87 -13.70 12.79
CA GLY A 143 22.45 -14.86 11.97
C GLY A 143 21.36 -14.56 10.93
N ARG A 144 21.00 -13.27 10.77
CA ARG A 144 19.97 -12.75 9.88
C ARG A 144 20.45 -11.51 9.11
N LEU A 145 21.77 -11.39 8.90
CA LEU A 145 22.39 -10.27 8.20
C LEU A 145 23.14 -10.77 6.97
N TRP A 146 22.91 -10.10 5.85
CA TRP A 146 23.62 -10.32 4.58
C TRP A 146 24.19 -9.00 4.07
N ILE A 147 25.31 -9.10 3.35
CA ILE A 147 25.85 -8.00 2.54
C ILE A 147 25.20 -8.07 1.16
N THR A 148 24.59 -6.98 0.71
CA THR A 148 23.96 -6.91 -0.60
C THR A 148 24.94 -6.39 -1.64
N ALA A 149 25.33 -7.26 -2.57
CA ALA A 149 26.19 -6.89 -3.69
C ALA A 149 25.37 -6.29 -4.84
N HIS A 150 25.41 -4.96 -4.96
CA HIS A 150 24.90 -4.23 -6.12
C HIS A 150 26.06 -3.69 -6.96
N LEU A 151 26.27 -4.27 -8.14
CA LEU A 151 27.45 -4.03 -8.98
C LEU A 151 27.09 -3.47 -10.37
N PRO A 152 26.55 -2.25 -10.49
CA PRO A 152 26.34 -1.63 -11.80
C PRO A 152 27.69 -1.39 -12.50
N GLU A 153 27.69 -1.38 -13.83
CA GLU A 153 28.83 -1.01 -14.68
C GLU A 153 29.22 0.45 -14.42
N SER A 154 30.20 0.61 -13.54
CA SER A 154 30.68 1.91 -13.06
C SER A 154 32.16 2.14 -13.39
N GLY A 155 32.84 1.11 -13.90
CA GLY A 155 34.30 1.07 -14.03
C GLY A 155 35.02 0.65 -12.74
N HIS A 156 34.32 0.73 -11.59
CA HIS A 156 34.86 0.40 -10.26
C HIS A 156 34.23 -0.87 -9.67
N GLN A 157 33.40 -1.60 -10.43
CA GLN A 157 32.66 -2.75 -9.91
C GLN A 157 33.56 -3.87 -9.35
N ALA A 158 34.74 -4.09 -9.94
CA ALA A 158 35.66 -5.14 -9.48
C ALA A 158 36.30 -4.78 -8.13
N GLU A 159 36.76 -3.54 -7.97
CA GLU A 159 37.30 -3.02 -6.70
C GLU A 159 36.23 -3.06 -5.60
N PHE A 160 35.00 -2.66 -5.92
CA PHE A 160 33.91 -2.71 -4.96
C PHE A 160 33.52 -4.14 -4.58
N ALA A 161 33.54 -5.09 -5.53
CA ALA A 161 33.31 -6.50 -5.27
C ALA A 161 34.37 -7.10 -4.33
N GLU A 162 35.65 -6.78 -4.54
CA GLU A 162 36.75 -7.23 -3.67
C GLU A 162 36.58 -6.70 -2.24
N ARG A 163 36.18 -5.43 -2.08
CA ARG A 163 35.90 -4.85 -0.77
C ARG A 163 34.71 -5.52 -0.07
N ILE A 164 33.68 -5.90 -0.82
CA ILE A 164 32.55 -6.69 -0.30
C ILE A 164 33.03 -8.07 0.17
N ASP A 165 33.85 -8.77 -0.61
CA ASP A 165 34.40 -10.09 -0.24
C ASP A 165 35.28 -10.01 1.02
N LEU A 166 36.14 -8.98 1.12
CA LEU A 166 36.96 -8.75 2.32
C LEU A 166 36.09 -8.51 3.56
N ALA A 167 35.08 -7.63 3.46
CA ALA A 167 34.16 -7.39 4.57
C ALA A 167 33.35 -8.65 4.93
N ALA A 168 32.91 -9.41 3.93
CA ALA A 168 32.21 -10.68 4.13
C ALA A 168 33.07 -11.68 4.90
N PHE A 169 34.36 -11.79 4.56
CA PHE A 169 35.32 -12.66 5.24
C PHE A 169 35.59 -12.20 6.68
N GLU A 170 35.90 -10.93 6.88
CA GLU A 170 36.24 -10.37 8.20
C GLU A 170 35.08 -10.48 9.21
N TRP A 171 33.86 -10.25 8.75
CA TRP A 171 32.66 -10.26 9.58
C TRP A 171 31.91 -11.59 9.56
N ASN A 172 32.40 -12.56 8.77
CA ASN A 172 31.76 -13.86 8.54
C ASN A 172 30.28 -13.72 8.13
N LEU A 173 30.02 -12.85 7.15
CA LEU A 173 28.69 -12.55 6.63
C LEU A 173 28.50 -13.12 5.22
N PRO A 174 27.33 -13.72 4.92
CA PRO A 174 26.99 -14.11 3.56
C PRO A 174 26.77 -12.89 2.65
N VAL A 175 27.12 -13.05 1.37
CA VAL A 175 26.89 -12.03 0.33
C VAL A 175 25.78 -12.50 -0.59
N VAL A 176 24.81 -11.63 -0.86
CA VAL A 176 23.73 -11.88 -1.83
C VAL A 176 23.78 -10.87 -2.97
N ALA A 177 23.65 -11.35 -4.20
CA ALA A 177 23.58 -10.49 -5.37
C ALA A 177 22.20 -9.81 -5.47
N SER A 178 22.18 -8.52 -5.81
CA SER A 178 20.95 -7.80 -6.13
C SER A 178 21.20 -6.72 -7.18
N GLN A 179 20.24 -6.58 -8.08
CA GLN A 179 20.24 -5.54 -9.11
C GLN A 179 19.61 -4.24 -8.62
N ARG A 180 18.99 -4.26 -7.43
CA ARG A 180 18.27 -3.15 -6.80
C ARG A 180 17.41 -2.36 -7.80
N PRO A 181 16.55 -3.04 -8.56
CA PRO A 181 15.92 -2.44 -9.72
C PRO A 181 14.92 -1.36 -9.29
N ILE A 182 14.90 -0.28 -10.06
CA ILE A 182 13.90 0.81 -9.95
C ILE A 182 13.08 0.93 -11.24
N MET A 183 13.33 0.05 -12.21
CA MET A 183 12.56 -0.13 -13.43
C MET A 183 12.53 -1.62 -13.79
N HIS A 184 11.45 -2.12 -14.35
CA HIS A 184 11.38 -3.51 -14.79
C HIS A 184 12.18 -3.76 -16.09
N VAL A 185 12.30 -2.74 -16.95
CA VAL A 185 13.04 -2.78 -18.23
C VAL A 185 13.82 -1.49 -18.51
N ARG A 186 14.85 -1.60 -19.35
CA ARG A 186 15.79 -0.49 -19.67
C ARG A 186 15.11 0.73 -20.31
N GLN A 187 14.04 0.51 -21.07
CA GLN A 187 13.29 1.56 -21.77
C GLN A 187 12.65 2.57 -20.81
N ARG A 188 12.42 2.19 -19.54
CA ARG A 188 11.88 3.08 -18.50
C ARG A 188 12.87 4.14 -18.01
N LEU A 189 14.14 4.15 -18.46
CA LEU A 189 15.13 5.13 -18.01
C LEU A 189 14.67 6.58 -18.21
N LYS A 190 14.09 6.91 -19.37
CA LYS A 190 13.57 8.27 -19.64
C LYS A 190 12.49 8.68 -18.62
N LEU A 191 11.58 7.75 -18.32
CA LEU A 191 10.55 7.96 -17.31
C LEU A 191 11.17 8.13 -15.92
N GLN A 192 12.15 7.29 -15.56
CA GLN A 192 12.85 7.37 -14.29
C GLN A 192 13.54 8.73 -14.10
N HIS A 193 14.23 9.24 -15.14
CA HIS A 193 14.81 10.58 -15.12
C HIS A 193 13.75 11.66 -14.95
N THR A 194 12.62 11.52 -15.64
CA THR A 194 11.48 12.44 -15.52
C THR A 194 10.89 12.44 -14.10
N LEU A 195 10.71 11.27 -13.49
CA LEU A 195 10.25 11.14 -12.10
C LEU A 195 11.22 11.81 -11.12
N THR A 196 12.54 11.63 -11.34
CA THR A 196 13.58 12.27 -10.54
C THR A 196 13.53 13.80 -10.66
N ALA A 197 13.36 14.33 -11.88
CA ALA A 197 13.16 15.77 -12.12
C ALA A 197 11.92 16.32 -11.41
N ILE A 198 10.79 15.61 -11.49
CA ILE A 198 9.56 16.00 -10.78
C ILE A 198 9.77 15.99 -9.26
N ARG A 199 10.45 14.97 -8.71
CA ARG A 199 10.74 14.84 -7.28
C ARG A 199 11.61 15.99 -6.77
N LEU A 200 12.61 16.38 -7.54
CA LEU A 200 13.55 17.46 -7.20
C LEU A 200 13.01 18.86 -7.53
N GLY A 201 11.90 18.95 -8.27
CA GLY A 201 11.30 20.22 -8.66
C GLY A 201 12.14 21.02 -9.67
N ALA A 202 12.99 20.35 -10.44
CA ALA A 202 13.93 20.98 -11.38
C ALA A 202 13.89 20.29 -12.76
N PRO A 203 14.15 21.02 -13.86
CA PRO A 203 14.27 20.42 -15.18
C PRO A 203 15.38 19.37 -15.28
N ILE A 204 15.20 18.35 -16.13
CA ILE A 204 16.15 17.24 -16.31
C ILE A 204 17.57 17.75 -16.63
N LEU A 205 17.69 18.82 -17.41
CA LEU A 205 18.97 19.39 -17.82
C LEU A 205 19.75 20.03 -16.66
N GLU A 206 19.10 20.38 -15.57
CA GLU A 206 19.69 21.04 -14.41
C GLU A 206 20.14 20.07 -13.31
N ILE A 207 19.79 18.79 -13.42
CA ILE A 207 20.02 17.77 -12.37
C ILE A 207 20.80 16.55 -12.88
N ALA A 208 21.60 16.71 -13.93
CA ALA A 208 22.26 15.60 -14.63
C ALA A 208 23.14 14.72 -13.71
N ASP A 209 23.70 15.29 -12.65
CA ASP A 209 24.53 14.62 -11.63
C ASP A 209 23.72 13.73 -10.67
N GLN A 210 22.42 13.96 -10.56
CA GLN A 210 21.48 13.24 -9.69
C GLN A 210 20.68 12.16 -10.43
N LEU A 211 20.77 12.12 -11.77
CA LEU A 211 20.11 11.11 -12.60
C LEU A 211 20.82 9.76 -12.52
N GLU A 212 20.06 8.69 -12.77
CA GLU A 212 20.64 7.37 -12.99
C GLU A 212 21.61 7.41 -14.17
N ARG A 213 22.85 6.95 -13.92
CA ARG A 213 23.93 6.99 -14.91
C ARG A 213 23.74 5.99 -16.05
N SER A 214 22.98 4.91 -15.80
CA SER A 214 22.76 3.84 -16.74
C SER A 214 21.35 3.26 -16.62
N SER A 215 20.95 2.45 -17.61
CA SER A 215 19.68 1.72 -17.58
C SER A 215 19.76 0.40 -16.80
N GLU A 216 20.75 0.19 -15.95
CA GLU A 216 21.08 -1.16 -15.44
C GLU A 216 20.32 -1.58 -14.19
N ARG A 217 19.70 -0.64 -13.46
CA ARG A 217 18.82 -0.94 -12.32
C ARG A 217 17.49 -1.53 -12.79
N THR A 218 17.56 -2.66 -13.48
CA THR A 218 16.51 -3.43 -14.13
C THR A 218 16.62 -4.92 -13.84
N LEU A 219 15.59 -5.69 -14.20
CA LEU A 219 15.68 -7.15 -14.18
C LEU A 219 16.42 -7.65 -15.44
N MET A 220 17.63 -8.19 -15.23
CA MET A 220 18.47 -8.81 -16.25
C MET A 220 18.08 -10.26 -16.50
N ASP A 221 18.45 -10.78 -17.68
CA ASP A 221 18.35 -12.21 -17.91
C ASP A 221 19.44 -13.00 -17.15
N HIS A 222 19.28 -14.32 -17.15
CA HIS A 222 20.19 -15.22 -16.46
C HIS A 222 21.64 -15.13 -16.96
N GLN A 223 21.85 -14.83 -18.26
CA GLN A 223 23.19 -14.71 -18.82
C GLN A 223 23.87 -13.45 -18.29
N GLY A 224 23.18 -12.30 -18.27
CA GLY A 224 23.68 -11.06 -17.69
C GLY A 224 23.99 -11.20 -16.20
N LEU A 225 23.14 -11.91 -15.44
CA LEU A 225 23.40 -12.21 -14.03
C LEU A 225 24.69 -13.02 -13.83
N LEU A 226 24.89 -14.09 -14.61
CA LEU A 226 26.09 -14.94 -14.53
C LEU A 226 27.37 -14.23 -14.95
N GLN A 227 27.26 -13.25 -15.86
CA GLN A 227 28.40 -12.42 -16.27
C GLN A 227 28.76 -11.38 -15.21
N ARG A 228 27.76 -10.87 -14.48
CA ARG A 228 27.93 -9.79 -13.50
C ARG A 228 28.34 -10.27 -12.13
N TYR A 229 27.80 -11.40 -11.68
CA TYR A 229 27.94 -11.85 -10.29
C TYR A 229 28.60 -13.23 -10.18
N PRO A 230 29.44 -13.43 -9.14
CA PRO A 230 29.86 -14.77 -8.75
C PRO A 230 28.65 -15.68 -8.48
N LYS A 231 28.75 -16.94 -8.92
CA LYS A 231 27.68 -17.93 -8.71
C LYS A 231 27.26 -18.04 -7.23
N PRO A 232 28.16 -18.08 -6.23
CA PRO A 232 27.73 -18.20 -4.83
C PRO A 232 26.77 -17.09 -4.39
N TRP A 233 27.02 -15.85 -4.80
CA TRP A 233 26.16 -14.71 -4.43
C TRP A 233 24.77 -14.78 -5.08
N LEU A 234 24.68 -15.32 -6.29
CA LEU A 234 23.40 -15.58 -6.95
C LEU A 234 22.62 -16.69 -6.24
N HIS A 235 23.29 -17.78 -5.84
CA HIS A 235 22.64 -18.90 -5.14
C HIS A 235 22.16 -18.50 -3.74
N GLU A 236 22.84 -17.58 -3.06
CA GLU A 236 22.42 -17.11 -1.74
C GLU A 236 21.02 -16.46 -1.76
N SER A 237 20.61 -15.87 -2.89
CA SER A 237 19.23 -15.37 -3.04
C SER A 237 18.18 -16.47 -2.89
N LEU A 238 18.50 -17.70 -3.31
CA LEU A 238 17.63 -18.87 -3.20
C LEU A 238 17.61 -19.37 -1.74
N ASN A 239 18.75 -19.36 -1.06
CA ASN A 239 18.83 -19.70 0.37
C ASN A 239 18.01 -18.76 1.24
N ILE A 240 17.87 -17.49 0.83
CA ILE A 240 16.98 -16.53 1.50
C ILE A 240 15.52 -16.82 1.13
N LEU A 241 15.22 -17.04 -0.15
CA LEU A 241 13.87 -17.36 -0.62
C LEU A 241 13.30 -18.60 0.07
N ASP A 242 14.10 -19.64 0.29
CA ASP A 242 13.70 -20.89 0.95
C ASP A 242 13.28 -20.70 2.42
N ARG A 243 13.52 -19.51 3.00
CA ARG A 243 13.08 -19.17 4.37
C ARG A 243 11.69 -18.57 4.43
N PHE A 244 11.05 -18.30 3.30
CA PHE A 244 9.74 -17.66 3.23
C PHE A 244 8.63 -18.70 3.29
N ASP A 245 7.78 -18.58 4.31
CA ASP A 245 6.55 -19.37 4.46
C ASP A 245 5.28 -18.50 4.47
N PHE A 246 5.46 -17.18 4.33
CA PHE A 246 4.38 -16.20 4.45
C PHE A 246 3.79 -15.76 3.11
N SER A 247 2.47 -15.66 3.09
CA SER A 247 1.64 -15.08 2.04
C SER A 247 0.76 -13.98 2.62
N LEU A 248 0.47 -12.91 1.87
CA LEU A 248 -0.52 -11.92 2.34
C LEU A 248 -1.91 -12.54 2.57
N ALA A 249 -2.22 -13.68 1.93
CA ALA A 249 -3.44 -14.44 2.18
C ALA A 249 -3.51 -15.03 3.61
N ASP A 250 -2.40 -15.06 4.35
CA ASP A 250 -2.36 -15.48 5.76
C ASP A 250 -2.78 -14.35 6.72
N LEU A 251 -2.93 -13.13 6.22
CA LEU A 251 -3.46 -12.02 7.00
C LEU A 251 -4.95 -12.25 7.26
N ARG A 252 -5.30 -12.37 8.54
CA ARG A 252 -6.69 -12.50 8.98
C ARG A 252 -7.07 -11.27 9.78
N TYR A 253 -8.11 -10.61 9.31
CA TYR A 253 -8.73 -9.52 10.02
C TYR A 253 -9.65 -10.05 11.13
N GLU A 254 -9.56 -9.46 12.33
CA GLU A 254 -10.38 -9.79 13.49
C GLU A 254 -11.05 -8.53 14.05
N TYR A 255 -12.36 -8.60 14.25
CA TYR A 255 -13.14 -7.51 14.85
C TYR A 255 -12.87 -7.35 16.36
N PRO A 256 -12.98 -6.12 16.90
CA PRO A 256 -12.88 -5.86 18.33
C PRO A 256 -13.92 -6.62 19.17
N LYS A 257 -13.48 -7.34 20.19
CA LYS A 257 -14.32 -8.13 21.12
C LYS A 257 -15.04 -7.26 22.14
N GLU A 258 -14.46 -6.11 22.50
CA GLU A 258 -15.04 -5.18 23.48
C GLU A 258 -16.34 -4.52 23.01
N ILE A 259 -16.76 -4.77 21.76
CA ILE A 259 -18.04 -4.29 21.29
C ILE A 259 -19.22 -4.99 21.95
N CYS A 260 -18.98 -6.21 22.41
CA CYS A 260 -19.95 -7.00 23.14
C CYS A 260 -19.78 -6.76 24.65
N PRO A 261 -20.84 -6.36 25.38
CA PRO A 261 -20.75 -6.19 26.82
C PRO A 261 -20.36 -7.50 27.52
N PRO A 262 -19.64 -7.46 28.66
CA PRO A 262 -19.12 -8.67 29.32
C PRO A 262 -20.19 -9.67 29.76
N GLN A 263 -21.45 -9.22 29.94
CA GLN A 263 -22.56 -10.11 30.31
C GLN A 263 -23.03 -11.02 29.16
N TYR A 264 -22.66 -10.72 27.91
CA TYR A 264 -23.00 -11.53 26.75
C TYR A 264 -21.81 -12.43 26.40
N SER A 265 -22.11 -13.72 26.23
CA SER A 265 -21.11 -14.73 25.85
C SER A 265 -20.87 -14.82 24.34
N ASP A 266 -21.74 -14.19 23.54
CA ASP A 266 -21.78 -14.33 22.08
C ASP A 266 -22.34 -13.04 21.45
N GLU A 267 -21.67 -12.54 20.41
CA GLU A 267 -22.00 -11.29 19.74
C GLU A 267 -23.33 -11.36 18.99
N HIS A 268 -23.70 -12.54 18.49
CA HIS A 268 -24.98 -12.76 17.83
C HIS A 268 -26.16 -12.68 18.82
N ILE A 269 -25.99 -13.18 20.05
CA ILE A 269 -27.00 -13.03 21.10
C ILE A 269 -27.21 -11.55 21.43
N PHE A 270 -26.13 -10.81 21.61
CA PHE A 270 -26.23 -9.37 21.87
C PHE A 270 -26.89 -8.60 20.72
N LEU A 271 -26.52 -8.91 19.47
CA LEU A 271 -27.14 -8.33 18.29
C LEU A 271 -28.65 -8.59 18.27
N LYS A 272 -29.08 -9.83 18.55
CA LYS A 272 -30.49 -10.20 18.58
C LYS A 272 -31.28 -9.37 19.60
N ASP A 273 -30.74 -9.18 20.80
CA ASP A 273 -31.41 -8.40 21.84
C ASP A 273 -31.57 -6.92 21.45
N LEU A 274 -30.53 -6.32 20.85
CA LEU A 274 -30.60 -4.96 20.31
C LEU A 274 -31.62 -4.82 19.17
N VAL A 275 -31.68 -5.81 18.28
CA VAL A 275 -32.66 -5.82 17.18
C VAL A 275 -34.09 -5.91 17.73
N LEU A 276 -34.33 -6.75 18.75
CA LEU A 276 -35.65 -6.86 19.39
C LEU A 276 -36.04 -5.57 20.13
N GLU A 277 -35.10 -4.96 20.85
CA GLU A 277 -35.32 -3.66 21.49
C GLU A 277 -35.70 -2.60 20.45
N GLY A 278 -34.92 -2.50 19.37
CA GLY A 278 -35.17 -1.56 18.29
C GLY A 278 -36.50 -1.82 17.57
N ALA A 279 -36.84 -3.09 17.32
CA ALA A 279 -38.12 -3.47 16.73
C ALA A 279 -39.31 -3.04 17.60
N ASN A 280 -39.23 -3.23 18.92
CA ASN A 280 -40.27 -2.78 19.86
C ASN A 280 -40.44 -1.25 19.86
N GLN A 281 -39.35 -0.50 19.67
CA GLN A 281 -39.41 0.96 19.53
C GLN A 281 -40.01 1.40 18.19
N ARG A 282 -39.67 0.73 17.09
CA ARG A 282 -40.21 1.02 15.74
C ARG A 282 -41.69 0.65 15.62
N TRP A 283 -42.12 -0.43 16.29
CA TRP A 283 -43.50 -0.94 16.29
C TRP A 283 -44.07 -1.05 17.71
N PRO A 284 -44.44 0.08 18.35
CA PRO A 284 -44.92 0.08 19.74
C PRO A 284 -46.27 -0.64 19.93
N ASN A 285 -47.03 -0.82 18.84
CA ASN A 285 -48.32 -1.54 18.84
C ASN A 285 -48.15 -3.04 18.52
N GLY A 286 -46.93 -3.54 18.45
CA GLY A 286 -46.60 -4.92 18.11
C GLY A 286 -45.96 -5.06 16.72
N ILE A 287 -44.97 -5.96 16.64
CA ILE A 287 -44.22 -6.26 15.42
C ILE A 287 -45.12 -7.09 14.46
N PRO A 288 -45.31 -6.69 13.20
CA PRO A 288 -46.08 -7.47 12.23
C PRO A 288 -45.50 -8.89 12.04
N PRO A 289 -46.34 -9.93 11.84
CA PRO A 289 -45.86 -11.31 11.70
C PRO A 289 -44.83 -11.51 10.58
N ASP A 290 -45.07 -10.91 9.41
CA ASP A 290 -44.17 -11.00 8.25
C ASP A 290 -42.80 -10.37 8.55
N ILE A 291 -42.78 -9.28 9.32
CA ILE A 291 -41.55 -8.59 9.75
C ILE A 291 -40.80 -9.43 10.78
N SER A 292 -41.51 -10.06 11.72
CA SER A 292 -40.88 -10.96 12.70
C SER A 292 -40.17 -12.13 12.00
N GLN A 293 -40.80 -12.73 11.00
CA GLN A 293 -40.18 -13.79 10.19
C GLN A 293 -38.96 -13.27 9.40
N LEU A 294 -39.04 -12.05 8.87
CA LEU A 294 -37.93 -11.44 8.16
C LEU A 294 -36.73 -11.17 9.08
N ILE A 295 -36.97 -10.67 10.30
CA ILE A 295 -35.93 -10.45 11.31
C ILE A 295 -35.20 -11.77 11.63
N GLU A 296 -35.95 -12.85 11.87
CA GLU A 296 -35.36 -14.16 12.15
C GLU A 296 -34.52 -14.69 10.97
N LYS A 297 -35.02 -14.52 9.74
CA LYS A 297 -34.31 -14.91 8.52
C LYS A 297 -33.00 -14.14 8.37
N GLU A 298 -33.01 -12.82 8.52
CA GLU A 298 -31.80 -11.99 8.41
C GLU A 298 -30.80 -12.31 9.53
N LEU A 299 -31.25 -12.44 10.78
CA LEU A 299 -30.39 -12.81 11.91
C LEU A 299 -29.73 -14.18 11.69
N SER A 300 -30.49 -15.18 11.24
CA SER A 300 -29.93 -16.51 10.93
C SER A 300 -28.83 -16.43 9.87
N LEU A 301 -28.99 -15.61 8.83
CA LEU A 301 -27.98 -15.44 7.80
C LEU A 301 -26.75 -14.69 8.33
N ILE A 302 -26.95 -13.65 9.15
CA ILE A 302 -25.86 -12.92 9.80
C ILE A 302 -25.05 -13.85 10.71
N GLN A 303 -25.71 -14.78 11.42
CA GLN A 303 -25.04 -15.77 12.25
C GLN A 303 -24.22 -16.75 11.41
N GLU A 304 -24.81 -17.30 10.34
CA GLU A 304 -24.14 -18.24 9.45
C GLU A 304 -22.88 -17.63 8.81
N MET A 305 -22.98 -16.37 8.38
CA MET A 305 -21.89 -15.62 7.77
C MET A 305 -20.94 -14.95 8.78
N LYS A 306 -21.22 -15.05 10.08
CA LYS A 306 -20.42 -14.46 11.18
C LYS A 306 -20.25 -12.94 11.12
N TYR A 307 -21.27 -12.20 10.67
CA TYR A 307 -21.22 -10.73 10.56
C TYR A 307 -21.74 -9.98 11.78
N ALA A 308 -22.00 -10.64 12.91
CA ALA A 308 -22.57 -9.99 14.08
C ALA A 308 -21.74 -8.78 14.56
N CYS A 309 -20.41 -8.93 14.67
CA CYS A 309 -19.51 -7.85 15.09
C CYS A 309 -19.57 -6.63 14.15
N TYR A 310 -19.75 -6.86 12.84
CA TYR A 310 -19.85 -5.78 11.88
C TYR A 310 -21.11 -4.94 12.10
N PHE A 311 -22.28 -5.57 12.24
CA PHE A 311 -23.54 -4.88 12.55
C PHE A 311 -23.48 -4.15 13.88
N LEU A 312 -22.88 -4.77 14.91
CA LEU A 312 -22.68 -4.12 16.21
C LEU A 312 -21.78 -2.90 16.12
N THR A 313 -20.72 -2.95 15.29
CA THR A 313 -19.77 -1.85 15.08
C THR A 313 -20.45 -0.66 14.45
N VAL A 314 -21.24 -0.89 13.40
CA VAL A 314 -22.00 0.18 12.76
C VAL A 314 -23.08 0.72 13.71
N HIS A 315 -23.82 -0.15 14.39
CA HIS A 315 -24.84 0.25 15.37
C HIS A 315 -24.25 1.16 16.46
N ASP A 316 -23.10 0.80 17.03
CA ASP A 316 -22.44 1.58 18.07
C ASP A 316 -22.05 2.99 17.59
N ILE A 317 -21.48 3.10 16.38
CA ILE A 317 -21.10 4.38 15.79
C ILE A 317 -22.35 5.24 15.51
N VAL A 318 -23.41 4.63 14.98
CA VAL A 318 -24.70 5.32 14.73
C VAL A 318 -25.37 5.74 16.03
N ALA A 319 -25.36 4.89 17.05
CA ALA A 319 -25.92 5.19 18.37
C ALA A 319 -25.19 6.37 19.02
N PHE A 320 -23.86 6.41 18.93
CA PHE A 320 -23.07 7.57 19.36
C PHE A 320 -23.49 8.84 18.60
N ALA A 321 -23.52 8.78 17.26
CA ALA A 321 -23.88 9.94 16.43
C ALA A 321 -25.27 10.49 16.81
N ARG A 322 -26.28 9.61 16.95
CA ARG A 322 -27.63 9.99 17.38
C ARG A 322 -27.65 10.57 18.80
N SER A 323 -26.87 10.02 19.74
CA SER A 323 -26.78 10.54 21.12
C SER A 323 -26.25 11.98 21.18
N GLN A 324 -25.44 12.37 20.19
CA GLN A 324 -24.87 13.71 20.05
C GLN A 324 -25.69 14.61 19.10
N GLY A 325 -26.85 14.14 18.62
CA GLY A 325 -27.67 14.86 17.65
C GLY A 325 -26.99 15.05 16.29
N ILE A 326 -26.04 14.18 15.91
CA ILE A 326 -25.40 14.19 14.59
C ILE A 326 -26.32 13.47 13.61
N LEU A 327 -26.67 14.15 12.51
CA LEU A 327 -27.47 13.54 11.46
C LEU A 327 -26.66 12.42 10.78
N CYS A 328 -27.26 11.24 10.70
CA CYS A 328 -26.68 10.08 10.02
C CYS A 328 -27.74 9.28 9.27
N GLN A 329 -27.33 8.66 8.16
CA GLN A 329 -28.24 7.89 7.30
C GLN A 329 -27.48 6.74 6.61
N GLY A 330 -27.92 5.50 6.82
CA GLY A 330 -27.46 4.36 6.05
C GLY A 330 -27.86 4.44 4.57
N ARG A 331 -26.95 4.04 3.68
CA ARG A 331 -27.11 4.01 2.22
C ARG A 331 -26.87 2.62 1.63
N GLY A 332 -27.06 2.53 0.31
CA GLY A 332 -26.76 1.32 -0.45
C GLY A 332 -27.70 0.17 -0.14
N SER A 333 -27.15 -1.03 -0.15
CA SER A 333 -27.87 -2.28 0.09
C SER A 333 -28.32 -2.44 1.55
N ALA A 334 -27.72 -1.72 2.50
CA ALA A 334 -28.14 -1.70 3.90
C ALA A 334 -29.59 -1.20 4.09
N ALA A 335 -30.10 -0.34 3.20
CA ALA A 335 -31.49 0.13 3.20
C ALA A 335 -32.52 -1.01 2.99
N ASN A 336 -32.08 -2.17 2.51
CA ASN A 336 -32.92 -3.35 2.28
C ASN A 336 -32.96 -4.32 3.47
N SER A 337 -32.29 -4.01 4.59
CA SER A 337 -32.22 -4.88 5.76
C SER A 337 -33.16 -4.41 6.87
N VAL A 338 -34.03 -5.31 7.36
CA VAL A 338 -34.85 -5.06 8.54
C VAL A 338 -34.01 -4.97 9.81
N VAL A 339 -32.90 -5.72 9.89
CA VAL A 339 -31.95 -5.62 11.00
C VAL A 339 -31.35 -4.22 11.06
N CYS A 340 -30.89 -3.66 9.93
CA CYS A 340 -30.40 -2.28 9.88
C CYS A 340 -31.47 -1.25 10.28
N TYR A 341 -32.73 -1.46 9.91
CA TYR A 341 -33.83 -0.59 10.28
C TYR A 341 -34.12 -0.62 11.80
N CYS A 342 -34.12 -1.82 12.39
CA CYS A 342 -34.31 -2.02 13.83
C CYS A 342 -33.16 -1.40 14.64
N LEU A 343 -31.92 -1.50 14.16
CA LEU A 343 -30.75 -0.87 14.76
C LEU A 343 -30.65 0.65 14.52
N PHE A 344 -31.68 1.27 13.91
CA PHE A 344 -31.69 2.69 13.56
C PHE A 344 -30.54 3.14 12.64
N ILE A 345 -29.92 2.20 11.93
CA ILE A 345 -28.91 2.50 10.90
C ILE A 345 -29.60 3.09 9.67
N THR A 346 -30.78 2.60 9.34
CA THR A 346 -31.60 3.10 8.22
C THR A 346 -32.98 3.57 8.72
N GLU A 347 -33.61 4.45 7.95
CA GLU A 347 -34.95 4.99 8.22
C GLU A 347 -36.03 4.45 7.26
N VAL A 348 -35.67 3.53 6.37
CA VAL A 348 -36.59 2.95 5.39
C VAL A 348 -37.39 1.82 6.03
N ASP A 349 -38.69 2.03 6.19
CA ASP A 349 -39.61 1.04 6.75
C ASP A 349 -39.84 -0.13 5.77
N PRO A 350 -39.35 -1.35 6.08
CA PRO A 350 -39.46 -2.50 5.18
C PRO A 350 -40.90 -3.01 5.02
N SER A 351 -41.84 -2.59 5.88
CA SER A 351 -43.27 -2.93 5.70
C SER A 351 -43.92 -2.18 4.53
N ARG A 352 -43.30 -1.12 4.04
CA ARG A 352 -43.84 -0.25 2.97
C ARG A 352 -43.20 -0.49 1.61
N VAL A 353 -42.11 -1.26 1.54
CA VAL A 353 -41.32 -1.46 0.33
C VAL A 353 -40.88 -2.91 0.26
N SER A 354 -41.17 -3.59 -0.87
CA SER A 354 -40.66 -4.95 -1.12
C SER A 354 -39.16 -4.87 -1.43
N VAL A 355 -38.33 -5.12 -0.42
CA VAL A 355 -36.87 -5.11 -0.52
C VAL A 355 -36.31 -6.54 -0.61
N LEU A 356 -35.27 -6.74 -1.41
CA LEU A 356 -34.61 -8.05 -1.60
C LEU A 356 -33.31 -8.06 -0.77
N PHE A 357 -33.37 -8.66 0.42
CA PHE A 357 -32.23 -8.78 1.33
C PHE A 357 -31.08 -9.63 0.75
N GLU A 358 -31.37 -10.59 -0.13
CA GLU A 358 -30.37 -11.43 -0.79
C GLU A 358 -29.43 -10.64 -1.72
N ARG A 359 -29.76 -9.38 -2.04
CA ARG A 359 -28.85 -8.47 -2.75
C ARG A 359 -27.85 -7.78 -1.82
N PHE A 360 -28.06 -7.85 -0.51
CA PHE A 360 -27.24 -7.23 0.52
C PHE A 360 -26.32 -8.24 1.21
N VAL A 361 -26.87 -9.39 1.62
CA VAL A 361 -26.09 -10.53 2.14
C VAL A 361 -26.43 -11.75 1.30
N SER A 362 -25.46 -12.28 0.58
CA SER A 362 -25.63 -13.48 -0.26
C SER A 362 -24.58 -14.52 0.06
N LYS A 363 -25.05 -15.73 0.37
CA LYS A 363 -24.21 -16.92 0.57
C LYS A 363 -23.46 -17.33 -0.71
N GLU A 364 -23.98 -17.00 -1.89
CA GLU A 364 -23.37 -17.37 -3.18
C GLU A 364 -22.21 -16.45 -3.59
N ARG A 365 -22.16 -15.23 -3.04
CA ARG A 365 -21.10 -14.25 -3.38
C ARG A 365 -19.91 -14.32 -2.44
N ASN A 366 -20.12 -14.76 -1.19
CA ASN A 366 -19.09 -14.80 -0.15
C ASN A 366 -18.31 -13.47 0.00
N GLU A 367 -18.99 -12.35 -0.30
CA GLU A 367 -18.50 -10.98 -0.15
C GLU A 367 -19.09 -10.39 1.15
N PRO A 368 -18.30 -9.67 1.96
CA PRO A 368 -18.80 -9.00 3.15
C PRO A 368 -19.86 -7.93 2.79
N PRO A 369 -20.91 -7.74 3.61
CA PRO A 369 -21.90 -6.70 3.37
C PRO A 369 -21.27 -5.32 3.53
N ASP A 370 -21.57 -4.40 2.61
CA ASP A 370 -21.13 -3.00 2.69
C ASP A 370 -22.25 -2.13 3.31
N ILE A 371 -22.08 -1.73 4.57
CA ILE A 371 -22.96 -0.79 5.29
C ILE A 371 -22.32 0.59 5.29
N ASP A 372 -22.63 1.36 4.25
CA ASP A 372 -22.26 2.76 4.17
C ASP A 372 -23.18 3.63 5.02
N VAL A 373 -22.61 4.40 5.94
CA VAL A 373 -23.34 5.40 6.73
C VAL A 373 -22.82 6.79 6.43
N ASP A 374 -23.70 7.64 5.94
CA ASP A 374 -23.44 9.07 5.80
C ASP A 374 -23.56 9.76 7.15
N PHE A 375 -22.61 10.65 7.45
CA PHE A 375 -22.67 11.55 8.59
C PHE A 375 -22.64 12.99 8.11
N GLU A 376 -23.25 13.87 8.90
CA GLU A 376 -23.15 15.32 8.72
C GLU A 376 -21.70 15.79 8.53
N HIS A 377 -21.41 16.39 7.37
CA HIS A 377 -20.04 16.69 6.94
C HIS A 377 -19.22 17.48 7.98
N HIS A 378 -19.84 18.47 8.63
CA HIS A 378 -19.14 19.34 9.57
C HIS A 378 -18.91 18.70 10.96
N ARG A 379 -19.68 17.67 11.32
CA ARG A 379 -19.57 16.95 12.61
C ARG A 379 -18.94 15.57 12.48
N ARG A 380 -18.54 15.18 11.27
CA ARG A 380 -17.91 13.88 11.01
C ARG A 380 -16.62 13.66 11.81
N ASP A 381 -15.87 14.72 12.10
CA ASP A 381 -14.67 14.58 12.93
C ASP A 381 -15.00 14.08 14.34
N GLU A 382 -16.14 14.48 14.93
CA GLU A 382 -16.57 14.01 16.26
C GLU A 382 -16.74 12.47 16.28
N VAL A 383 -17.26 11.90 15.18
CA VAL A 383 -17.42 10.46 14.99
C VAL A 383 -16.07 9.77 14.85
N ILE A 384 -15.15 10.34 14.05
CA ILE A 384 -13.77 9.81 13.92
C ILE A 384 -13.07 9.81 15.28
N GLN A 385 -13.17 10.90 16.04
CA GLN A 385 -12.57 10.99 17.37
C GLN A 385 -13.23 10.04 18.37
N TYR A 386 -14.53 9.75 18.24
CA TYR A 386 -15.19 8.70 19.02
C TYR A 386 -14.57 7.33 18.75
N ILE A 387 -14.36 6.97 17.48
CA ILE A 387 -13.74 5.70 17.09
C ILE A 387 -12.32 5.61 17.67
N TYR A 388 -11.52 6.68 17.58
CA TYR A 388 -10.18 6.69 18.19
C TYR A 388 -10.22 6.61 19.72
N ARG A 389 -11.17 7.26 20.40
CA ARG A 389 -11.29 7.15 21.86
C ARG A 389 -11.69 5.75 22.29
N LYS A 390 -12.57 5.09 21.54
CA LYS A 390 -13.04 3.75 21.85
C LYS A 390 -12.01 2.66 21.52
N TYR A 391 -11.40 2.73 20.34
CA TYR A 391 -10.55 1.66 19.83
C TYR A 391 -9.05 1.97 19.88
N SER A 392 -8.64 3.21 20.21
CA SER A 392 -7.28 3.75 20.14
C SER A 392 -6.74 3.94 18.71
N LYS A 393 -5.78 4.86 18.55
CA LYS A 393 -5.08 5.09 17.27
C LYS A 393 -4.15 3.93 16.84
N GLU A 394 -3.94 2.95 17.72
CA GLU A 394 -3.13 1.76 17.40
C GLU A 394 -3.92 0.68 16.69
N ARG A 395 -5.24 0.61 16.92
CA ARG A 395 -6.12 -0.42 16.38
C ARG A 395 -7.16 0.12 15.40
N ALA A 396 -7.12 1.42 15.14
CA ALA A 396 -8.09 2.10 14.31
C ALA A 396 -7.37 3.14 13.45
N ALA A 397 -7.65 3.16 12.14
CA ALA A 397 -7.12 4.14 11.21
C ALA A 397 -8.03 4.29 9.97
N LEU A 398 -7.86 5.41 9.25
CA LEU A 398 -8.50 5.60 7.95
C LEU A 398 -7.81 4.74 6.88
N ALA A 399 -8.57 4.23 5.90
CA ALA A 399 -8.00 3.68 4.68
C ALA A 399 -7.25 4.78 3.90
N ALA A 400 -6.21 4.41 3.13
CA ALA A 400 -5.64 5.35 2.17
C ALA A 400 -6.54 5.54 0.95
N ALA A 401 -6.25 6.58 0.19
CA ALA A 401 -6.63 6.68 -1.20
C ALA A 401 -5.38 7.03 -2.02
N VAL A 402 -5.10 6.25 -3.04
CA VAL A 402 -3.95 6.45 -3.92
C VAL A 402 -4.30 7.47 -5.00
N ILE A 403 -3.75 8.67 -4.90
CA ILE A 403 -3.93 9.68 -5.94
C ILE A 403 -2.99 9.36 -7.09
N THR A 404 -3.55 8.98 -8.25
CA THR A 404 -2.78 8.66 -9.45
C THR A 404 -2.63 9.86 -10.38
N TYR A 405 -1.58 9.85 -11.20
CA TYR A 405 -1.43 10.78 -12.30
C TYR A 405 -2.57 10.64 -13.29
N LYS A 406 -3.35 11.72 -13.43
CA LYS A 406 -4.33 11.88 -14.50
C LYS A 406 -3.69 12.74 -15.59
N LYS A 407 -4.26 12.70 -16.81
CA LYS A 407 -3.71 13.39 -17.99
C LYS A 407 -3.27 14.83 -17.69
N ARG A 408 -4.10 15.62 -17.00
CA ARG A 408 -3.81 17.03 -16.66
C ARG A 408 -2.57 17.18 -15.77
N SER A 409 -2.48 16.42 -14.69
CA SER A 409 -1.35 16.50 -13.76
C SER A 409 -0.08 15.93 -14.37
N ALA A 410 -0.20 14.88 -15.19
CA ALA A 410 0.91 14.30 -15.93
C ALA A 410 1.51 15.32 -16.91
N ILE A 411 0.71 15.95 -17.76
CA ILE A 411 1.18 16.98 -18.72
C ILE A 411 1.90 18.11 -17.98
N ARG A 412 1.33 18.56 -16.87
CA ARG A 412 1.91 19.66 -16.11
C ARG A 412 3.26 19.32 -15.50
N ASP A 413 3.35 18.19 -14.81
CA ASP A 413 4.56 17.84 -14.06
C ASP A 413 5.67 17.36 -15.04
N VAL A 414 5.32 16.58 -16.07
CA VAL A 414 6.27 16.16 -17.14
C VAL A 414 6.72 17.36 -17.98
N GLY A 415 5.81 18.27 -18.33
CA GLY A 415 6.16 19.47 -19.10
C GLY A 415 7.17 20.35 -18.38
N LYS A 416 7.02 20.51 -17.05
CA LYS A 416 8.01 21.21 -16.21
C LYS A 416 9.36 20.48 -16.20
N ALA A 417 9.36 19.16 -16.04
CA ALA A 417 10.58 18.36 -16.07
C ALA A 417 11.34 18.47 -17.41
N LEU A 418 10.61 18.60 -18.53
CA LEU A 418 11.17 18.82 -19.87
C LEU A 418 11.51 20.29 -20.19
N ASN A 419 11.41 21.19 -19.20
CA ASN A 419 11.64 22.62 -19.34
C ASN A 419 10.74 23.31 -20.39
N LEU A 420 9.47 22.91 -20.48
CA LEU A 420 8.50 23.60 -21.36
C LEU A 420 8.03 24.92 -20.72
N PRO A 421 7.77 25.96 -21.54
CA PRO A 421 7.17 27.20 -21.05
C PRO A 421 5.84 26.97 -20.33
N LEU A 422 5.59 27.70 -19.24
CA LEU A 422 4.37 27.53 -18.43
C LEU A 422 3.09 27.80 -19.24
N ASP A 423 3.07 28.84 -20.08
CA ASP A 423 1.93 29.18 -20.94
C ASP A 423 1.58 28.02 -21.89
N LEU A 424 2.60 27.34 -22.41
CA LEU A 424 2.44 26.14 -23.22
C LEU A 424 1.83 25.00 -22.40
N ILE A 425 2.35 24.75 -21.20
CA ILE A 425 1.83 23.70 -20.31
C ILE A 425 0.36 23.96 -19.94
N GLU A 426 0.00 25.20 -19.64
CA GLU A 426 -1.38 25.59 -19.30
C GLU A 426 -2.32 25.36 -20.47
N ALA A 427 -1.94 25.81 -21.67
CA ALA A 427 -2.67 25.56 -22.91
C ALA A 427 -2.89 24.06 -23.16
N LEU A 428 -1.87 23.23 -22.93
CA LEU A 428 -1.94 21.77 -23.10
C LEU A 428 -2.71 21.04 -21.99
N SER A 429 -2.82 21.61 -20.81
CA SER A 429 -3.54 20.99 -19.69
C SER A 429 -5.04 21.35 -19.68
N GLY A 430 -5.42 22.46 -20.32
CA GLY A 430 -6.72 23.11 -20.16
C GLY A 430 -7.92 22.44 -20.84
N SER A 431 -7.76 21.60 -21.87
CA SER A 431 -8.92 21.01 -22.57
C SER A 431 -8.76 19.51 -22.85
N LEU A 432 -8.75 18.76 -21.76
CA LEU A 432 -8.58 17.30 -21.68
C LEU A 432 -9.46 16.44 -22.61
N ALA A 433 -10.56 16.98 -23.16
CA ALA A 433 -11.50 16.27 -24.04
C ALA A 433 -10.87 15.76 -25.36
N TRP A 434 -9.73 16.30 -25.79
CA TRP A 434 -9.11 15.97 -27.08
C TRP A 434 -8.16 14.76 -27.04
N TRP A 435 -7.67 14.35 -25.87
CA TRP A 435 -6.63 13.31 -25.76
C TRP A 435 -7.14 11.90 -26.05
N ASP A 436 -8.46 11.68 -26.14
CA ASP A 436 -9.04 10.38 -26.49
C ASP A 436 -9.01 10.09 -28.00
N LYS A 437 -8.67 11.09 -28.83
CA LYS A 437 -8.45 10.92 -30.27
C LYS A 437 -7.06 11.47 -30.64
N LYS A 438 -6.15 10.56 -31.04
CA LYS A 438 -4.77 10.88 -31.43
C LYS A 438 -4.69 12.03 -32.47
N ASP A 439 -5.63 12.07 -33.40
CA ASP A 439 -5.65 13.07 -34.48
C ASP A 439 -6.04 14.48 -33.99
N ALA A 440 -6.99 14.59 -33.06
CA ALA A 440 -7.45 15.88 -32.52
C ALA A 440 -6.37 16.61 -31.68
N MET A 441 -5.39 15.86 -31.16
CA MET A 441 -4.24 16.40 -30.44
C MET A 441 -3.25 17.10 -31.40
N LEU A 442 -2.98 16.48 -32.56
CA LEU A 442 -2.00 16.97 -33.54
C LEU A 442 -2.49 18.26 -34.21
N ASP A 443 -3.79 18.34 -34.53
CA ASP A 443 -4.40 19.51 -35.17
C ASP A 443 -4.32 20.76 -34.29
N ARG A 444 -4.57 20.61 -32.97
CA ARG A 444 -4.55 21.75 -32.05
C ARG A 444 -3.14 22.21 -31.67
N PHE A 445 -2.15 21.31 -31.67
CA PHE A 445 -0.75 21.71 -31.59
C PHE A 445 -0.40 22.62 -32.76
N ALA A 446 -0.82 22.27 -33.97
CA ALA A 446 -0.65 23.12 -35.14
C ALA A 446 -1.38 24.47 -35.00
N GLU A 447 -2.61 24.50 -34.45
CA GLU A 447 -3.35 25.74 -34.14
C GLU A 447 -2.63 26.65 -33.14
N LEU A 448 -1.88 26.08 -32.18
CA LEU A 448 -1.06 26.81 -31.22
C LEU A 448 0.35 27.15 -31.76
N GLY A 449 0.61 26.88 -33.05
CA GLY A 449 1.91 27.11 -33.69
C GLY A 449 3.01 26.15 -33.24
N ILE A 450 2.65 25.06 -32.56
CA ILE A 450 3.57 24.03 -32.08
C ILE A 450 3.65 22.94 -33.14
N ASN A 451 4.86 22.53 -33.53
CA ASN A 451 5.00 21.38 -34.41
C ASN A 451 4.66 20.08 -33.65
N PRO A 452 3.53 19.41 -33.95
CA PRO A 452 3.15 18.17 -33.28
C PRO A 452 4.13 17.02 -33.54
N GLN A 453 4.87 17.08 -34.65
CA GLN A 453 5.92 16.12 -35.01
C GLN A 453 7.29 16.51 -34.44
N GLY A 454 7.37 17.58 -33.65
CA GLY A 454 8.58 18.00 -32.97
C GLY A 454 9.09 16.93 -31.99
N PRO A 455 10.40 16.75 -31.86
CA PRO A 455 10.97 15.73 -30.96
C PRO A 455 10.55 15.91 -29.50
N GLN A 456 10.44 17.15 -29.02
CA GLN A 456 10.06 17.45 -27.64
C GLN A 456 8.60 17.12 -27.33
N ILE A 457 7.67 17.34 -28.28
CA ILE A 457 6.26 17.00 -28.13
C ILE A 457 6.05 15.48 -28.16
N ARG A 458 6.76 14.77 -29.05
CA ARG A 458 6.73 13.29 -29.07
C ARG A 458 7.23 12.70 -27.75
N LEU A 459 8.31 13.25 -27.20
CA LEU A 459 8.84 12.84 -25.90
C LEU A 459 7.85 13.15 -24.76
N LEU A 460 7.23 14.33 -24.77
CA LEU A 460 6.17 14.68 -23.81
C LEU A 460 5.03 13.66 -23.88
N THR A 461 4.53 13.34 -25.08
CA THR A 461 3.43 12.37 -25.26
C THR A 461 3.81 10.97 -24.79
N GLU A 462 5.03 10.50 -25.11
CA GLU A 462 5.57 9.21 -24.64
C GLU A 462 5.56 9.16 -23.10
N LEU A 463 6.19 10.15 -22.45
CA LEU A 463 6.32 10.21 -20.99
C LEU A 463 4.99 10.42 -20.26
N VAL A 464 4.09 11.22 -20.83
CA VAL A 464 2.73 11.41 -20.28
C VAL A 464 1.93 10.12 -20.35
N THR A 465 2.04 9.38 -21.47
CA THR A 465 1.36 8.08 -21.60
C THR A 465 1.90 7.09 -20.57
N ASP A 466 3.21 7.09 -20.37
CA ASP A 466 3.91 6.19 -19.45
C ASP A 466 3.62 6.47 -17.97
N ILE A 467 3.48 7.74 -17.57
CA ILE A 467 3.26 8.13 -16.17
C ILE A 467 1.77 8.14 -15.77
N VAL A 468 0.84 8.23 -16.72
CA VAL A 468 -0.60 8.21 -16.39
C VAL A 468 -0.95 6.89 -15.71
N GLY A 469 -1.64 6.98 -14.57
CA GLY A 469 -1.92 5.82 -13.72
C GLY A 469 -0.88 5.55 -12.63
N PHE A 470 0.33 6.14 -12.71
CA PHE A 470 1.31 6.04 -11.62
C PHE A 470 0.77 6.70 -10.36
N PRO A 471 1.06 6.14 -9.17
CA PRO A 471 0.69 6.77 -7.93
C PRO A 471 1.57 8.01 -7.69
N ARG A 472 0.94 9.10 -7.25
CA ARG A 472 1.58 10.40 -7.03
C ARG A 472 1.82 10.66 -5.55
N HIS A 473 0.86 10.31 -4.70
CA HIS A 473 0.93 10.39 -3.25
C HIS A 473 -0.25 9.65 -2.61
N LEU A 474 -0.12 9.30 -1.34
CA LEU A 474 -1.23 8.82 -0.52
C LEU A 474 -2.00 10.00 0.08
N THR A 475 -3.32 9.93 0.00
CA THR A 475 -4.23 10.73 0.82
C THR A 475 -5.06 9.82 1.73
N GLN A 476 -5.79 10.41 2.66
CA GLN A 476 -6.76 9.66 3.46
C GLN A 476 -8.06 9.47 2.68
N HIS A 477 -8.68 8.29 2.81
CA HIS A 477 -10.00 8.03 2.25
C HIS A 477 -11.04 8.93 2.91
N VAL A 478 -12.04 9.33 2.13
CA VAL A 478 -13.13 10.21 2.59
C VAL A 478 -14.19 9.46 3.39
N GLY A 479 -14.01 8.19 3.76
CA GLY A 479 -15.06 7.41 4.43
C GLY A 479 -14.60 6.10 5.07
N GLY A 480 -13.49 5.54 4.59
CA GLY A 480 -13.09 4.18 4.88
C GLY A 480 -12.33 4.15 6.18
N PHE A 481 -12.83 3.39 7.14
CA PHE A 481 -12.25 3.28 8.46
C PHE A 481 -12.08 1.81 8.78
N VAL A 482 -10.88 1.43 9.25
CA VAL A 482 -10.55 0.05 9.60
C VAL A 482 -10.31 -0.03 11.09
N ILE A 483 -10.89 -1.03 11.75
CA ILE A 483 -10.83 -1.22 13.20
C ILE A 483 -10.48 -2.68 13.49
N SER A 484 -9.35 -2.96 14.12
CA SER A 484 -8.90 -4.34 14.40
C SER A 484 -8.91 -4.66 15.90
N GLN A 485 -8.96 -5.96 16.23
CA GLN A 485 -8.78 -6.43 17.61
C GLN A 485 -7.36 -6.14 18.15
N GLY A 486 -6.34 -6.45 17.34
CA GLY A 486 -4.92 -6.20 17.65
C GLY A 486 -4.40 -4.90 17.03
N PRO A 487 -3.10 -4.59 17.21
CA PRO A 487 -2.47 -3.45 16.57
C PRO A 487 -2.61 -3.51 15.04
N LEU A 488 -3.21 -2.48 14.45
CA LEU A 488 -3.50 -2.43 13.02
C LEU A 488 -2.20 -2.44 12.19
N SER A 489 -1.12 -1.90 12.75
CA SER A 489 0.23 -1.94 12.17
C SER A 489 0.75 -3.35 11.90
N GLU A 490 0.21 -4.39 12.55
CA GLU A 490 0.58 -5.78 12.26
C GLU A 490 -0.11 -6.35 11.01
N LEU A 491 -1.17 -5.69 10.53
CA LEU A 491 -1.83 -6.01 9.27
C LEU A 491 -1.29 -5.13 8.15
N CYS A 492 -1.27 -3.82 8.36
CA CYS A 492 -0.75 -2.83 7.42
C CYS A 492 -0.18 -1.63 8.18
N PRO A 493 1.00 -1.09 7.78
CA PRO A 493 1.56 0.09 8.43
C PRO A 493 0.60 1.28 8.44
N ILE A 494 0.67 2.06 9.52
CA ILE A 494 -0.10 3.28 9.74
C ILE A 494 0.82 4.51 9.76
N GLU A 495 0.37 5.61 9.17
CA GLU A 495 1.09 6.87 9.12
C GLU A 495 0.20 8.06 9.48
N ASN A 496 0.82 9.19 9.84
CA ASN A 496 0.10 10.42 10.13
C ASN A 496 -0.53 10.98 8.84
N THR A 497 -1.76 11.49 8.94
CA THR A 497 -2.33 12.29 7.86
C THR A 497 -1.81 13.74 7.92
N ALA A 498 -2.20 14.57 6.94
CA ALA A 498 -1.92 16.01 7.00
C ALA A 498 -2.80 16.74 8.04
N MET A 499 -3.91 16.13 8.44
CA MET A 499 -4.73 16.65 9.54
C MET A 499 -4.22 16.11 10.86
N GLU A 500 -4.16 16.99 11.86
CA GLU A 500 -3.81 16.63 13.22
C GLU A 500 -4.72 15.53 13.74
N ASP A 501 -4.16 14.69 14.60
CA ASP A 501 -4.87 13.61 15.29
C ASP A 501 -5.53 12.53 14.42
N ARG A 502 -5.15 12.43 13.14
CA ARG A 502 -5.62 11.35 12.26
C ARG A 502 -4.47 10.50 11.75
N THR A 503 -4.72 9.20 11.70
CA THR A 503 -3.84 8.20 11.10
C THR A 503 -4.53 7.56 9.90
N CYS A 504 -3.73 7.17 8.90
CA CYS A 504 -4.20 6.34 7.79
C CYS A 504 -3.28 5.14 7.59
N MET A 505 -3.84 4.01 7.19
CA MET A 505 -3.07 2.85 6.73
C MET A 505 -2.57 3.07 5.30
N GLN A 506 -1.56 2.32 4.89
CA GLN A 506 -0.91 2.46 3.58
C GLN A 506 -1.68 1.83 2.40
N TRP A 507 -2.70 1.01 2.68
CA TRP A 507 -3.56 0.36 1.68
C TRP A 507 -4.87 1.13 1.47
N ASP A 508 -5.32 1.14 0.21
CA ASP A 508 -6.62 1.70 -0.16
C ASP A 508 -7.74 0.66 -0.03
N LYS A 509 -8.99 1.06 -0.31
CA LYS A 509 -10.16 0.17 -0.19
C LYS A 509 -10.01 -1.06 -1.07
N ASP A 510 -9.55 -0.90 -2.32
CA ASP A 510 -9.42 -2.01 -3.26
C ASP A 510 -8.34 -3.01 -2.78
N ASP A 511 -7.23 -2.51 -2.24
CA ASP A 511 -6.16 -3.34 -1.65
C ASP A 511 -6.66 -4.11 -0.41
N ILE A 512 -7.51 -3.51 0.43
CA ILE A 512 -8.10 -4.15 1.61
C ILE A 512 -9.11 -5.21 1.18
N ASP A 513 -10.06 -4.86 0.31
CA ASP A 513 -11.11 -5.75 -0.17
C ASP A 513 -10.52 -7.00 -0.86
N ALA A 514 -9.37 -6.86 -1.53
CA ALA A 514 -8.66 -7.97 -2.16
C ALA A 514 -8.04 -8.99 -1.17
N LEU A 515 -7.78 -8.59 0.07
CA LEU A 515 -7.24 -9.45 1.10
C LEU A 515 -8.32 -10.06 2.02
N GLY A 516 -9.57 -9.60 1.89
CA GLY A 516 -10.68 -9.96 2.77
C GLY A 516 -10.63 -9.23 4.10
#